data_AF-A0A1W2H0C5-F1
#
_entry.id   AF-A0A1W2H0C5-F1
#
_cell.length_a   1.000
_cell.length_b   1.000
_cell.length_c   1.000
_cell.angle_alpha   90.00
_cell.angle_beta   90.00
_cell.angle_gamma   90.00
#
_symmetry.space_group_name_H-M   'P 1'
#
loop_
_entity.id
_entity.type
_entity.pdbx_description
1 polymer ?
#
loop_
_entity_poly.entity_id
_entity_poly.type
_entity_poly.pdbx_seq_one_letter_code
_entity_poly.pdbx_strand_id
1 'polypeptide(L)'
;MNIQEAKQALDKVIDKARVHLYKPIQVAEILHRDRIEKDITLSDLTTYRTTSKKWRDIVCIQFLGRTSTSSARYQEDVFNDNAVPPTVLDILGKENRTKNGIVEAYVYRKFLERFSQMSTGLDYTITHDKSNFKLDEFLAMFWNEPGLRRSIDKIYEIIVYSLFSALVEALEVSVEVSMNPNKTDILKEFEDFAKSVIQLTPAQTTIKLKARINRVGVTNAADRGLDMWANFGLAIQIKHLSLTEELAENIVSSVSADRIVIVCKDTEEKIIVSILNQMGWKSKIQSIVTESHLLAWYEKALRGKYAKTIGDKVLKNLTDEIQVEFPATDNKEFLKFIKQRGYDKLTDKNW
;
A
#
# COMPACT_ATOMS: atom_id res chain seq x y z
N MET A 1 21.17 -29.52 -4.29
CA MET A 1 19.81 -28.97 -4.50
C MET A 1 19.38 -29.30 -5.92
N ASN A 2 18.15 -29.79 -6.10
CA ASN A 2 17.58 -30.13 -7.40
C ASN A 2 16.60 -29.04 -7.91
N ILE A 3 16.10 -29.19 -9.14
CA ILE A 3 15.20 -28.20 -9.74
C ILE A 3 13.85 -28.08 -9.01
N GLN A 4 13.36 -29.16 -8.41
CA GLN A 4 12.09 -29.15 -7.68
C GLN A 4 12.22 -28.36 -6.36
N GLU A 5 13.31 -28.53 -5.65
CA GLU A 5 13.64 -27.74 -4.45
C GLU A 5 13.83 -26.26 -4.80
N ALA A 6 14.52 -25.96 -5.90
CA ALA A 6 14.72 -24.59 -6.37
C ALA A 6 13.39 -23.93 -6.78
N LYS A 7 12.50 -24.67 -7.45
CA LYS A 7 11.14 -24.20 -7.76
C LYS A 7 10.35 -23.94 -6.48
N GLN A 8 10.36 -24.86 -5.52
CA GLN A 8 9.65 -24.68 -4.24
C GLN A 8 10.15 -23.44 -3.49
N ALA A 9 11.45 -23.12 -3.57
CA ALA A 9 12.00 -21.90 -3.00
C ALA A 9 11.43 -20.64 -3.68
N LEU A 10 11.34 -20.64 -5.02
CA LEU A 10 10.70 -19.57 -5.78
C LEU A 10 9.19 -19.45 -5.46
N ASP A 11 8.47 -20.57 -5.41
CA ASP A 11 7.04 -20.62 -5.07
C ASP A 11 6.79 -19.99 -3.70
N LYS A 12 7.61 -20.33 -2.69
CA LYS A 12 7.53 -19.69 -1.37
C LYS A 12 7.69 -18.18 -1.42
N VAL A 13 8.57 -17.65 -2.28
CA VAL A 13 8.73 -16.20 -2.46
C VAL A 13 7.53 -15.59 -3.19
N ILE A 14 6.99 -16.26 -4.20
CA ILE A 14 5.78 -15.85 -4.92
C ILE A 14 4.59 -15.81 -3.96
N ASP A 15 4.35 -16.87 -3.20
CA ASP A 15 3.20 -17.00 -2.28
C ASP A 15 3.25 -16.00 -1.12
N LYS A 16 4.45 -15.62 -0.68
CA LYS A 16 4.63 -14.58 0.35
C LYS A 16 4.57 -13.16 -0.19
N ALA A 17 4.66 -12.96 -1.51
CA ALA A 17 4.65 -11.63 -2.10
C ALA A 17 3.25 -10.99 -2.08
N ARG A 18 3.21 -9.66 -1.99
CA ARG A 18 1.99 -8.86 -2.24
C ARG A 18 1.60 -8.90 -3.71
N VAL A 19 0.45 -8.33 -4.06
CA VAL A 19 -0.09 -8.31 -5.44
C VAL A 19 0.87 -7.72 -6.49
N HIS A 20 1.77 -6.81 -6.11
CA HIS A 20 2.74 -6.21 -7.03
C HIS A 20 3.93 -7.12 -7.40
N LEU A 21 4.13 -8.25 -6.70
CA LEU A 21 5.21 -9.24 -6.93
C LEU A 21 6.63 -8.66 -7.15
N TYR A 22 7.01 -7.57 -6.48
CA TYR A 22 8.34 -6.94 -6.66
C TYR A 22 9.51 -7.93 -6.56
N LYS A 23 9.56 -8.76 -5.50
CA LYS A 23 10.66 -9.74 -5.31
C LYS A 23 10.65 -10.85 -6.37
N PRO A 24 9.51 -11.51 -6.68
CA PRO A 24 9.44 -12.44 -7.80
C PRO A 24 9.88 -11.82 -9.14
N ILE A 25 9.42 -10.61 -9.47
CA ILE A 25 9.81 -9.92 -10.71
C ILE A 25 11.32 -9.65 -10.73
N GLN A 26 11.93 -9.33 -9.58
CA GLN A 26 13.38 -9.21 -9.47
C GLN A 26 14.10 -10.50 -9.83
N VAL A 27 13.59 -11.66 -9.38
CA VAL A 27 14.14 -12.97 -9.78
C VAL A 27 13.99 -13.17 -11.28
N ALA A 28 12.82 -12.90 -11.85
CA ALA A 28 12.59 -13.01 -13.30
C ALA A 28 13.56 -12.15 -14.12
N GLU A 29 13.76 -10.88 -13.73
CA GLU A 29 14.64 -9.99 -14.48
C GLU A 29 16.14 -10.31 -14.31
N ILE A 30 16.55 -10.91 -13.18
CA ILE A 30 17.90 -11.48 -13.05
C ILE A 30 18.08 -12.63 -14.04
N LEU A 31 17.12 -13.57 -14.09
CA LEU A 31 17.17 -14.71 -15.00
C LEU A 31 17.11 -14.28 -16.48
N HIS A 32 16.36 -13.22 -16.78
CA HIS A 32 16.31 -12.63 -18.11
C HIS A 32 17.66 -12.06 -18.53
N ARG A 33 18.30 -11.29 -17.64
CA ARG A 33 19.63 -10.70 -17.88
C ARG A 33 20.66 -11.79 -18.13
N ASP A 34 20.69 -12.81 -17.28
CA ASP A 34 21.57 -13.97 -17.44
C ASP A 34 21.35 -14.69 -18.79
N ARG A 35 20.10 -14.89 -19.21
CA ARG A 35 19.78 -15.61 -20.45
C ARG A 35 20.12 -14.82 -21.72
N ILE A 36 19.78 -13.53 -21.74
CA ILE A 36 19.85 -12.68 -22.94
C ILE A 36 21.18 -11.95 -23.05
N GLU A 37 21.59 -11.26 -21.99
CA GLU A 37 22.73 -10.33 -21.99
C GLU A 37 24.01 -11.03 -21.56
N LYS A 38 23.88 -12.05 -20.69
CA LYS A 38 24.99 -12.92 -20.23
C LYS A 38 26.15 -12.13 -19.61
N ASP A 39 25.84 -10.98 -19.01
CA ASP A 39 26.79 -10.05 -18.39
C ASP A 39 26.86 -10.17 -16.85
N ILE A 40 26.23 -11.21 -16.30
CA ILE A 40 26.24 -11.52 -14.87
C ILE A 40 26.56 -12.99 -14.62
N THR A 41 26.95 -13.29 -13.38
CA THR A 41 27.21 -14.65 -12.92
C THR A 41 26.24 -14.99 -11.79
N LEU A 42 25.28 -15.89 -12.02
CA LEU A 42 24.22 -16.19 -11.04
C LEU A 42 24.74 -16.70 -9.69
N SER A 43 25.88 -17.40 -9.67
CA SER A 43 26.53 -17.85 -8.44
C SER A 43 27.25 -16.74 -7.66
N ASP A 44 27.46 -15.57 -8.27
CA ASP A 44 28.11 -14.42 -7.66
C ASP A 44 27.13 -13.26 -7.47
N LEU A 45 26.61 -13.14 -6.24
CA LEU A 45 25.66 -12.11 -5.84
C LEU A 45 26.16 -10.70 -6.14
N THR A 46 27.47 -10.44 -6.09
CA THR A 46 28.02 -9.09 -6.29
C THR A 46 27.71 -8.54 -7.69
N THR A 47 27.54 -9.41 -8.68
CA THR A 47 27.28 -9.03 -10.07
C THR A 47 25.87 -8.45 -10.29
N TYR A 48 24.89 -8.76 -9.43
CA TYR A 48 23.50 -8.33 -9.63
C TYR A 48 22.76 -7.82 -8.38
N ARG A 49 23.33 -7.94 -7.17
CA ARG A 49 22.66 -7.60 -5.89
C ARG A 49 21.92 -6.27 -5.92
N THR A 50 22.63 -5.19 -6.23
CA THR A 50 22.06 -3.83 -6.22
C THR A 50 21.38 -3.50 -7.53
N THR A 51 21.98 -3.89 -8.65
CA THR A 51 21.57 -3.44 -9.98
C THR A 51 20.27 -4.13 -10.45
N SER A 52 19.99 -5.35 -9.96
CA SER A 52 18.74 -6.06 -10.25
C SER A 52 17.48 -5.33 -9.80
N LYS A 53 17.58 -4.46 -8.79
CA LYS A 53 16.49 -3.58 -8.37
C LYS A 53 16.07 -2.64 -9.51
N LYS A 54 17.04 -2.10 -10.27
CA LYS A 54 16.77 -1.22 -11.42
C LYS A 54 16.04 -1.96 -12.55
N TRP A 55 16.45 -3.19 -12.85
CA TRP A 55 15.79 -3.99 -13.89
C TRP A 55 14.34 -4.29 -13.53
N ARG A 56 14.10 -4.73 -12.29
CA ARG A 56 12.75 -4.89 -11.75
C ARG A 56 11.97 -3.58 -11.83
N ASP A 57 12.56 -2.46 -11.42
CA ASP A 57 11.86 -1.17 -11.37
C ASP A 57 11.42 -0.68 -12.75
N ILE A 58 12.21 -0.90 -13.80
CA ILE A 58 11.82 -0.60 -15.19
C ILE A 58 10.52 -1.34 -15.55
N VAL A 59 10.48 -2.64 -15.26
CA VAL A 59 9.30 -3.49 -15.53
C VAL A 59 8.11 -3.09 -14.65
N CYS A 60 8.33 -2.84 -13.37
CA CYS A 60 7.27 -2.44 -12.44
C CYS A 60 6.69 -1.07 -12.77
N ILE A 61 7.50 -0.10 -13.21
CA ILE A 61 6.97 1.19 -13.70
C ILE A 61 6.07 0.96 -14.90
N GLN A 62 6.45 0.08 -15.83
CA GLN A 62 5.65 -0.21 -17.02
C GLN A 62 4.27 -0.79 -16.68
N PHE A 63 4.17 -1.71 -15.71
CA PHE A 63 2.89 -2.39 -15.40
C PHE A 63 2.11 -1.78 -14.24
N LEU A 64 2.83 -1.19 -13.28
CA LEU A 64 2.27 -0.73 -12.00
C LEU A 64 2.32 0.78 -11.85
N GLY A 65 2.97 1.51 -12.77
CA GLY A 65 3.18 2.95 -12.67
C GLY A 65 4.07 3.39 -11.50
N ARG A 66 4.68 2.45 -10.77
CA ARG A 66 5.43 2.71 -9.53
C ARG A 66 6.48 1.65 -9.23
N THR A 67 7.42 1.99 -8.35
CA THR A 67 8.48 1.12 -7.85
C THR A 67 8.22 0.68 -6.41
N SER A 68 9.01 -0.28 -5.92
CA SER A 68 8.96 -0.70 -4.53
C SER A 68 9.46 0.41 -3.60
N THR A 69 8.60 0.84 -2.66
CA THR A 69 8.94 1.77 -1.58
C THR A 69 9.53 1.09 -0.35
N SER A 70 9.64 -0.25 -0.34
CA SER A 70 10.23 -0.98 0.79
C SER A 70 11.73 -0.69 0.95
N SER A 71 12.26 -0.85 2.17
CA SER A 71 13.69 -0.62 2.44
C SER A 71 14.61 -1.47 1.57
N ALA A 72 15.82 -0.98 1.30
CA ALA A 72 16.82 -1.72 0.51
C ALA A 72 17.11 -3.11 1.10
N ARG A 73 17.21 -3.19 2.44
CA ARG A 73 17.36 -4.45 3.17
C ARG A 73 16.22 -5.42 2.86
N TYR A 74 14.97 -4.96 2.99
CA TYR A 74 13.82 -5.82 2.72
C TYR A 74 13.81 -6.32 1.28
N GLN A 75 14.14 -5.47 0.31
CA GLN A 75 14.18 -5.88 -1.10
C GLN A 75 15.28 -6.93 -1.36
N GLU A 76 16.43 -6.79 -0.71
CA GLU A 76 17.57 -7.72 -0.83
C GLU A 76 17.35 -9.05 -0.09
N ASP A 77 16.40 -9.14 0.84
CA ASP A 77 16.07 -10.39 1.54
C ASP A 77 15.60 -11.52 0.59
N VAL A 78 15.35 -11.22 -0.68
CA VAL A 78 15.13 -12.25 -1.71
C VAL A 78 16.32 -13.19 -1.87
N PHE A 79 17.53 -12.74 -1.51
CA PHE A 79 18.77 -13.53 -1.61
C PHE A 79 19.15 -14.26 -0.30
N ASN A 80 18.34 -14.16 0.75
CA ASN A 80 18.59 -14.89 2.00
C ASN A 80 18.41 -16.40 1.79
N ASP A 81 19.04 -17.22 2.63
CA ASP A 81 19.06 -18.69 2.50
C ASP A 81 17.67 -19.34 2.44
N ASN A 82 16.66 -18.70 3.08
CA ASN A 82 15.27 -19.17 3.11
C ASN A 82 14.40 -18.67 1.94
N ALA A 83 15.00 -17.98 0.95
CA ALA A 83 14.34 -17.39 -0.21
C ALA A 83 14.96 -17.93 -1.51
N VAL A 84 15.56 -17.08 -2.35
CA VAL A 84 16.20 -17.47 -3.62
C VAL A 84 17.67 -17.01 -3.60
N PRO A 85 18.54 -17.62 -2.78
CA PRO A 85 19.97 -17.32 -2.75
C PRO A 85 20.66 -17.69 -4.08
N PRO A 86 21.91 -17.24 -4.31
CA PRO A 86 22.67 -17.53 -5.54
C PRO A 86 22.69 -19.01 -5.95
N THR A 87 22.74 -19.93 -4.97
CA THR A 87 22.71 -21.38 -5.20
C THR A 87 21.39 -21.87 -5.79
N VAL A 88 20.26 -21.28 -5.38
CA VAL A 88 18.93 -21.52 -5.97
C VAL A 88 18.86 -20.87 -7.35
N LEU A 89 19.30 -19.61 -7.48
CA LEU A 89 19.29 -18.87 -8.75
C LEU A 89 20.06 -19.58 -9.85
N ASP A 90 21.23 -20.14 -9.56
CA ASP A 90 22.04 -20.87 -10.56
C ASP A 90 21.28 -22.10 -11.13
N ILE A 91 20.56 -22.82 -10.28
CA ILE A 91 19.72 -23.96 -10.70
C ILE A 91 18.54 -23.48 -11.54
N LEU A 92 17.84 -22.43 -11.10
CA LEU A 92 16.74 -21.83 -11.86
C LEU A 92 17.23 -21.29 -13.21
N GLY A 93 18.42 -20.69 -13.27
CA GLY A 93 19.03 -20.17 -14.49
C GLY A 93 19.36 -21.25 -15.50
N LYS A 94 19.89 -22.39 -15.05
CA LYS A 94 20.12 -23.56 -15.93
C LYS A 94 18.83 -24.05 -16.58
N GLU A 95 17.77 -24.22 -15.80
CA GLU A 95 16.44 -24.61 -16.31
C GLU A 95 15.89 -23.54 -17.25
N ASN A 96 15.97 -22.27 -16.85
CA ASN A 96 15.45 -21.14 -17.59
C ASN A 96 16.13 -20.98 -18.96
N ARG A 97 17.46 -21.15 -19.05
CA ARG A 97 18.19 -21.17 -20.33
C ARG A 97 17.77 -22.37 -21.18
N THR A 98 17.69 -23.57 -20.59
CA THR A 98 17.35 -24.82 -21.29
C THR A 98 15.95 -24.77 -21.91
N LYS A 99 15.00 -24.14 -21.21
CA LYS A 99 13.60 -24.04 -21.64
C LYS A 99 13.21 -22.65 -22.12
N ASN A 100 14.19 -21.88 -22.60
CA ASN A 100 14.01 -20.59 -23.27
C ASN A 100 13.14 -19.56 -22.52
N GLY A 101 13.40 -19.36 -21.22
CA GLY A 101 12.70 -18.37 -20.41
C GLY A 101 11.51 -18.91 -19.60
N ILE A 102 11.37 -20.23 -19.43
CA ILE A 102 10.19 -20.81 -18.76
C ILE A 102 9.98 -20.31 -17.33
N VAL A 103 11.06 -20.05 -16.59
CA VAL A 103 11.00 -19.60 -15.18
C VAL A 103 10.59 -18.13 -15.14
N GLU A 104 11.12 -17.31 -16.06
CA GLU A 104 10.66 -15.92 -16.27
C GLU A 104 9.14 -15.91 -16.55
N ALA A 105 8.69 -16.71 -17.54
CA ALA A 105 7.30 -16.82 -17.93
C ALA A 105 6.38 -17.32 -16.79
N TYR A 106 6.87 -18.23 -15.94
CA TYR A 106 6.14 -18.69 -14.76
C TYR A 106 5.86 -17.55 -13.77
N VAL A 107 6.88 -16.76 -13.43
CA VAL A 107 6.72 -15.61 -12.52
C VAL A 107 5.68 -14.64 -13.07
N TYR A 108 5.73 -14.34 -14.37
CA TYR A 108 4.77 -13.42 -14.98
C TYR A 108 3.36 -14.01 -15.12
N ARG A 109 3.20 -15.33 -15.31
CA ARG A 109 1.89 -16.00 -15.20
C ARG A 109 1.32 -15.88 -13.79
N LYS A 110 2.14 -16.10 -12.76
CA LYS A 110 1.74 -15.93 -11.35
C LYS A 110 1.38 -14.48 -11.02
N PHE A 111 2.05 -13.51 -11.64
CA PHE A 111 1.67 -12.09 -11.56
C PHE A 111 0.28 -11.87 -12.15
N LEU A 112 0.03 -12.35 -13.38
CA LEU A 112 -1.26 -12.19 -14.06
C LEU A 112 -2.41 -12.85 -13.29
N GLU A 113 -2.21 -14.08 -12.79
CA GLU A 113 -3.18 -14.80 -11.96
C GLU A 113 -3.56 -14.01 -10.70
N ARG A 114 -2.58 -13.41 -10.01
CA ARG A 114 -2.87 -12.62 -8.80
C ARG A 114 -3.54 -11.29 -9.13
N PHE A 115 -3.18 -10.69 -10.26
CA PHE A 115 -3.74 -9.42 -10.67
C PHE A 115 -5.18 -9.57 -11.19
N SER A 116 -5.51 -10.67 -11.85
CA SER A 116 -6.90 -10.97 -12.24
C SER A 116 -7.81 -11.15 -11.03
N GLN A 117 -7.33 -11.80 -9.96
CA GLN A 117 -8.05 -11.87 -8.68
C GLN A 117 -8.34 -10.49 -8.10
N MET A 118 -7.42 -9.54 -8.25
CA MET A 118 -7.61 -8.17 -7.77
C MET A 118 -8.69 -7.42 -8.55
N SER A 119 -8.86 -7.74 -9.83
CA SER A 119 -9.88 -7.15 -10.68
C SER A 119 -11.28 -7.46 -10.15
N THR A 120 -11.50 -8.65 -9.57
CA THR A 120 -12.77 -9.01 -8.93
C THR A 120 -13.14 -8.06 -7.79
N GLY A 121 -12.16 -7.61 -6.99
CA GLY A 121 -12.40 -6.63 -5.93
C GLY A 121 -12.80 -5.27 -6.48
N LEU A 122 -12.12 -4.79 -7.53
CA LEU A 122 -12.50 -3.55 -8.21
C LEU A 122 -13.86 -3.65 -8.90
N ASP A 123 -14.15 -4.78 -9.55
CA ASP A 123 -15.44 -5.03 -10.21
C ASP A 123 -16.58 -4.97 -9.19
N TYR A 124 -16.37 -5.48 -7.97
CA TYR A 124 -17.35 -5.35 -6.89
C TYR A 124 -17.67 -3.87 -6.59
N THR A 125 -16.68 -2.98 -6.53
CA THR A 125 -16.92 -1.55 -6.27
C THR A 125 -17.53 -0.79 -7.45
N ILE A 126 -17.39 -1.31 -8.67
CA ILE A 126 -17.97 -0.72 -9.89
C ILE A 126 -19.40 -1.20 -10.13
N THR A 127 -19.68 -2.48 -9.88
CA THR A 127 -20.97 -3.13 -10.18
C THR A 127 -22.00 -2.97 -9.07
N HIS A 128 -21.57 -2.60 -7.87
CA HIS A 128 -22.45 -2.33 -6.75
C HIS A 128 -22.65 -0.82 -6.54
N ASP A 129 -23.86 -0.47 -6.13
CA ASP A 129 -24.22 0.88 -5.71
C ASP A 129 -24.53 0.92 -4.21
N LYS A 130 -24.93 2.09 -3.71
CA LYS A 130 -25.24 2.27 -2.29
C LYS A 130 -26.36 1.38 -1.75
N SER A 131 -27.25 0.87 -2.61
CA SER A 131 -28.34 -0.01 -2.21
C SER A 131 -27.88 -1.43 -1.92
N ASN A 132 -26.89 -1.95 -2.65
CA ASN A 132 -26.48 -3.35 -2.60
C ASN A 132 -25.03 -3.58 -2.12
N PHE A 133 -24.16 -2.57 -2.09
CA PHE A 133 -22.80 -2.74 -1.60
C PHE A 133 -22.77 -3.14 -0.11
N LYS A 134 -22.05 -4.23 0.18
CA LYS A 134 -21.79 -4.75 1.54
C LYS A 134 -20.30 -4.79 1.84
N LEU A 135 -19.88 -4.13 2.93
CA LEU A 135 -18.47 -3.96 3.28
C LEU A 135 -17.85 -5.27 3.81
N ASP A 136 -18.59 -6.03 4.59
CA ASP A 136 -18.19 -7.36 5.07
C ASP A 136 -17.99 -8.35 3.92
N GLU A 137 -18.91 -8.37 2.94
CA GLU A 137 -18.74 -9.17 1.72
C GLU A 137 -17.50 -8.74 0.94
N PHE A 138 -17.31 -7.42 0.75
CA PHE A 138 -16.13 -6.86 0.10
C PHE A 138 -14.83 -7.27 0.81
N LEU A 139 -14.78 -7.16 2.13
CA LEU A 139 -13.63 -7.57 2.94
C LEU A 139 -13.35 -9.07 2.85
N ALA A 140 -14.40 -9.90 2.82
CA ALA A 140 -14.28 -11.35 2.71
C ALA A 140 -13.59 -11.77 1.40
N MET A 141 -13.77 -11.02 0.31
CA MET A 141 -13.09 -11.29 -0.97
C MET A 141 -11.57 -11.26 -0.84
N PHE A 142 -11.01 -10.37 -0.01
CA PHE A 142 -9.57 -10.28 0.19
C PHE A 142 -9.05 -11.26 1.24
N TRP A 143 -9.89 -11.63 2.22
CA TRP A 143 -9.52 -12.61 3.24
C TRP A 143 -9.46 -14.04 2.72
N ASN A 144 -10.44 -14.41 1.90
CA ASN A 144 -10.63 -15.77 1.43
C ASN A 144 -9.72 -16.12 0.25
N GLU A 145 -9.27 -15.13 -0.51
CA GLU A 145 -8.33 -15.30 -1.62
C GLU A 145 -6.88 -15.27 -1.12
N PRO A 146 -6.14 -16.40 -1.14
CA PRO A 146 -4.78 -16.45 -0.61
C PRO A 146 -3.82 -15.45 -1.27
N GLY A 147 -4.02 -15.18 -2.57
CA GLY A 147 -3.24 -14.21 -3.34
C GLY A 147 -3.49 -12.75 -2.95
N LEU A 148 -4.63 -12.46 -2.32
CA LEU A 148 -5.04 -11.10 -1.95
C LEU A 148 -4.90 -10.83 -0.45
N ARG A 149 -4.89 -11.87 0.38
CA ARG A 149 -4.76 -11.77 1.85
C ARG A 149 -3.56 -10.95 2.32
N ARG A 150 -2.47 -10.92 1.55
CA ARG A 150 -1.27 -10.11 1.85
C ARG A 150 -1.40 -8.62 1.51
N SER A 151 -2.42 -8.24 0.76
CA SER A 151 -2.74 -6.86 0.36
C SER A 151 -3.88 -6.26 1.18
N ILE A 152 -4.44 -7.03 2.12
CA ILE A 152 -5.62 -6.63 2.89
C ILE A 152 -5.39 -5.37 3.73
N ASP A 153 -4.20 -5.20 4.30
CA ASP A 153 -3.84 -3.99 5.05
C ASP A 153 -4.12 -2.73 4.21
N LYS A 154 -3.75 -2.79 2.93
CA LYS A 154 -3.91 -1.67 2.01
C LYS A 154 -5.38 -1.43 1.63
N ILE A 155 -6.17 -2.49 1.57
CA ILE A 155 -7.62 -2.39 1.37
C ILE A 155 -8.29 -1.78 2.61
N TYR A 156 -7.87 -2.13 3.83
CA TYR A 156 -8.35 -1.45 5.04
C TYR A 156 -8.00 0.04 5.03
N GLU A 157 -6.80 0.41 4.58
CA GLU A 157 -6.47 1.82 4.38
C GLU A 157 -7.44 2.50 3.41
N ILE A 158 -7.73 1.87 2.27
CA ILE A 158 -8.64 2.45 1.28
C ILE A 158 -10.06 2.60 1.85
N ILE A 159 -10.56 1.60 2.59
CA ILE A 159 -11.88 1.63 3.25
C ILE A 159 -11.96 2.79 4.27
N VAL A 160 -10.99 2.88 5.17
CA VAL A 160 -10.98 3.94 6.20
C VAL A 160 -10.91 5.32 5.55
N TYR A 161 -10.01 5.51 4.58
CA TYR A 161 -9.87 6.77 3.87
C TYR A 161 -11.16 7.17 3.17
N SER A 162 -11.77 6.23 2.44
CA SER A 162 -12.95 6.49 1.61
C SER A 162 -14.10 7.02 2.43
N LEU A 163 -14.36 6.39 3.58
CA LEU A 163 -15.39 6.83 4.52
C LEU A 163 -15.02 8.15 5.20
N PHE A 164 -13.82 8.25 5.78
CA PHE A 164 -13.47 9.40 6.62
C PHE A 164 -13.37 10.67 5.77
N SER A 165 -12.75 10.58 4.59
CA SER A 165 -12.64 11.69 3.64
C SER A 165 -14.02 12.16 3.18
N ALA A 166 -14.91 11.23 2.81
CA ALA A 166 -16.27 11.56 2.39
C ALA A 166 -17.09 12.26 3.50
N LEU A 167 -16.95 11.81 4.75
CA LEU A 167 -17.61 12.43 5.89
C LEU A 167 -17.07 13.83 6.20
N VAL A 168 -15.75 14.01 6.20
CA VAL A 168 -15.11 15.33 6.42
C VAL A 168 -15.55 16.32 5.34
N GLU A 169 -15.62 15.89 4.08
CA GLU A 169 -16.06 16.73 2.97
C GLU A 169 -17.56 17.04 3.07
N ALA A 170 -18.41 16.05 3.34
CA ALA A 170 -19.86 16.23 3.43
C ALA A 170 -20.30 17.09 4.62
N LEU A 171 -19.52 17.10 5.70
CA LEU A 171 -19.72 17.98 6.86
C LEU A 171 -19.12 19.37 6.65
N GLU A 172 -18.45 19.62 5.52
CA GLU A 172 -17.79 20.88 5.17
C GLU A 172 -16.83 21.37 6.27
N VAL A 173 -16.12 20.43 6.90
CA VAL A 173 -15.24 20.75 8.03
C VAL A 173 -14.15 21.71 7.55
N SER A 174 -13.91 22.77 8.33
CA SER A 174 -12.89 23.78 8.06
C SER A 174 -11.89 23.91 9.20
N VAL A 175 -10.66 24.29 8.86
CA VAL A 175 -9.58 24.63 9.78
C VAL A 175 -9.36 26.13 9.73
N GLU A 176 -9.35 26.77 10.88
CA GLU A 176 -9.02 28.20 10.98
C GLU A 176 -7.60 28.34 11.52
N VAL A 177 -6.77 29.12 10.82
CA VAL A 177 -5.46 29.54 11.31
C VAL A 177 -5.58 31.00 11.69
N SER A 178 -5.30 31.31 12.94
CA SER A 178 -5.33 32.65 13.49
C SER A 178 -4.11 32.90 14.36
N MET A 179 -3.79 34.17 14.58
CA MET A 179 -2.69 34.58 15.46
C MET A 179 -3.19 35.28 16.72
N ASN A 180 -2.34 35.30 17.75
CA ASN A 180 -2.59 36.12 18.94
C ASN A 180 -2.61 37.61 18.57
N PRO A 181 -3.73 38.34 18.73
CA PRO A 181 -3.84 39.75 18.32
C PRO A 181 -2.80 40.67 18.98
N ASN A 182 -2.33 40.30 20.18
CA ASN A 182 -1.32 41.07 20.93
C ASN A 182 0.10 40.96 20.34
N LYS A 183 0.30 40.19 19.26
CA LYS A 183 1.60 39.98 18.60
C LYS A 183 1.67 40.63 17.22
N THR A 184 0.83 41.63 16.95
CA THR A 184 0.75 42.32 15.67
C THR A 184 2.08 42.97 15.25
N ASP A 185 2.90 43.44 16.20
CA ASP A 185 4.18 44.04 15.87
C ASP A 185 5.17 43.02 15.26
N ILE A 186 5.15 41.77 15.73
CA ILE A 186 5.93 40.67 15.14
C ILE A 186 5.43 40.38 13.71
N LEU A 187 4.11 40.37 13.51
CA LEU A 187 3.53 40.16 12.18
C LEU A 187 3.98 41.24 11.17
N LYS A 188 4.06 42.50 11.62
CA LYS A 188 4.52 43.60 10.76
C LYS A 188 6.01 43.49 10.44
N GLU A 189 6.84 43.11 11.41
CA GLU A 189 8.28 42.92 11.22
C GLU A 189 8.56 41.80 10.20
N PHE A 190 7.78 40.72 10.24
CA PHE A 190 7.93 39.54 9.38
C PHE A 190 6.79 39.39 8.36
N GLU A 191 6.26 40.50 7.82
CA GLU A 191 5.09 40.46 6.92
C GLU A 191 5.36 39.65 5.64
N ASP A 192 6.57 39.74 5.09
CA ASP A 192 7.00 39.02 3.90
C ASP A 192 6.97 37.50 4.11
N PHE A 193 7.48 37.02 5.24
CA PHE A 193 7.37 35.63 5.68
C PHE A 193 5.91 35.26 5.92
N ALA A 194 5.17 36.08 6.67
CA ALA A 194 3.81 35.76 7.08
C ALA A 194 2.89 35.57 5.87
N LYS A 195 3.02 36.45 4.87
CA LYS A 195 2.27 36.38 3.62
C LYS A 195 2.67 35.16 2.79
N SER A 196 3.97 34.87 2.70
CA SER A 196 4.49 33.82 1.82
C SER A 196 4.34 32.41 2.38
N VAL A 197 4.41 32.25 3.71
CA VAL A 197 4.51 30.93 4.36
C VAL A 197 3.23 30.53 5.08
N ILE A 198 2.63 31.43 5.86
CA ILE A 198 1.45 31.12 6.69
C ILE A 198 0.18 31.85 6.22
N GLN A 199 0.27 32.60 5.11
CA GLN A 199 -0.82 33.34 4.46
C GLN A 199 -1.54 34.34 5.36
N LEU A 200 -0.82 34.94 6.31
CA LEU A 200 -1.33 36.04 7.14
C LEU A 200 -0.72 37.37 6.69
N THR A 201 -1.47 38.45 6.85
CA THR A 201 -1.00 39.83 6.64
C THR A 201 -1.54 40.73 7.74
N PRO A 202 -0.98 41.93 7.97
CA PRO A 202 -1.54 42.88 8.94
C PRO A 202 -3.02 43.22 8.70
N ALA A 203 -3.49 43.11 7.45
CA ALA A 203 -4.89 43.29 7.08
C ALA A 203 -5.74 42.01 7.18
N GLN A 204 -5.11 40.83 7.21
CA GLN A 204 -5.75 39.52 7.25
C GLN A 204 -5.03 38.61 8.25
N THR A 205 -5.48 38.65 9.50
CA THR A 205 -4.88 37.90 10.62
C THR A 205 -5.51 36.53 10.85
N THR A 206 -6.42 36.11 9.95
CA THR A 206 -7.10 34.82 9.99
C THR A 206 -7.35 34.29 8.60
N ILE A 207 -7.17 32.99 8.41
CA ILE A 207 -7.52 32.26 7.19
C ILE A 207 -8.36 31.04 7.53
N LYS A 208 -9.29 30.69 6.63
CA LYS A 208 -10.07 29.46 6.70
C LYS A 208 -9.66 28.53 5.56
N LEU A 209 -9.31 27.31 5.93
CA LEU A 209 -8.89 26.24 5.02
C LEU A 209 -9.90 25.09 5.10
N LYS A 210 -10.07 24.33 4.02
CA LYS A 210 -10.85 23.10 4.07
C LYS A 210 -10.08 22.03 4.85
N ALA A 211 -10.76 21.35 5.77
CA ALA A 211 -10.19 20.18 6.41
C ALA A 211 -10.08 19.04 5.40
N ARG A 212 -8.97 18.31 5.44
CA ARG A 212 -8.70 17.20 4.53
C ARG A 212 -7.97 16.08 5.27
N ILE A 213 -8.28 14.85 4.89
CA ILE A 213 -7.52 13.66 5.24
C ILE A 213 -6.73 13.25 4.00
N ASN A 214 -5.47 12.86 4.19
CA ASN A 214 -4.56 12.47 3.13
C ASN A 214 -3.95 11.11 3.46
N ARG A 215 -3.92 10.19 2.48
CA ARG A 215 -3.18 8.93 2.59
C ARG A 215 -1.69 9.18 2.37
N VAL A 216 -0.85 8.51 3.15
CA VAL A 216 0.59 8.56 2.95
C VAL A 216 0.99 7.51 1.91
N GLY A 217 1.38 7.98 0.72
CA GLY A 217 1.76 7.08 -0.37
C GLY A 217 2.89 7.56 -1.28
N VAL A 218 3.31 8.83 -1.23
CA VAL A 218 4.20 9.37 -2.28
C VAL A 218 5.34 10.30 -1.81
N THR A 219 5.33 10.84 -0.59
CA THR A 219 6.44 11.70 -0.09
C THR A 219 6.59 11.67 1.43
N ASN A 220 7.84 11.72 1.92
CA ASN A 220 8.41 11.97 3.27
C ASN A 220 7.79 11.37 4.54
N ALA A 221 6.57 10.82 4.52
CA ALA A 221 5.88 10.26 5.68
C ALA A 221 5.88 8.72 5.72
N ALA A 222 6.23 8.05 4.62
CA ALA A 222 6.39 6.58 4.60
C ALA A 222 7.53 6.13 5.55
N ASP A 223 8.58 6.94 5.67
CA ASP A 223 9.68 6.72 6.62
C ASP A 223 9.27 6.89 8.09
N ARG A 224 8.07 7.44 8.36
CA ARG A 224 7.50 7.62 9.70
C ARG A 224 6.39 6.61 10.02
N GLY A 225 6.14 5.61 9.17
CA GLY A 225 5.20 4.51 9.48
C GLY A 225 3.72 4.91 9.67
N LEU A 226 3.34 6.12 9.22
CA LEU A 226 1.99 6.67 9.37
C LEU A 226 1.14 6.37 8.12
N ASP A 227 -0.10 5.92 8.31
CA ASP A 227 -0.98 5.53 7.20
C ASP A 227 -1.73 6.73 6.61
N MET A 228 -2.27 7.62 7.46
CA MET A 228 -2.96 8.84 7.02
C MET A 228 -2.79 9.98 8.02
N TRP A 229 -2.84 11.21 7.52
CA TRP A 229 -2.86 12.41 8.35
C TRP A 229 -3.93 13.38 7.87
N ALA A 230 -4.36 14.24 8.77
CA ALA A 230 -5.25 15.34 8.48
C ALA A 230 -4.54 16.69 8.69
N ASN A 231 -4.88 17.67 7.86
CA ASN A 231 -4.31 19.03 7.96
C ASN A 231 -4.76 19.83 9.20
N PHE A 232 -5.47 19.19 10.13
CA PHE A 232 -5.89 19.71 11.43
C PHE A 232 -5.28 18.92 12.60
N GLY A 233 -4.11 18.29 12.38
CA GLY A 233 -3.31 17.68 13.44
C GLY A 233 -3.72 16.28 13.88
N LEU A 234 -4.63 15.63 13.14
CA LEU A 234 -5.02 14.23 13.39
C LEU A 234 -4.11 13.27 12.61
N ALA A 235 -3.53 12.31 13.30
CA ALA A 235 -2.90 11.13 12.71
C ALA A 235 -3.85 9.93 12.78
N ILE A 236 -3.91 9.13 11.72
CA ILE A 236 -4.71 7.91 11.67
C ILE A 236 -3.78 6.75 11.34
N GLN A 237 -3.78 5.76 12.23
CA GLN A 237 -3.02 4.53 12.07
C GLN A 237 -3.97 3.37 11.90
N ILE A 238 -3.69 2.49 10.94
CA ILE A 238 -4.51 1.35 10.58
C ILE A 238 -3.72 0.09 10.89
N LYS A 239 -4.24 -0.69 11.83
CA LYS A 239 -3.65 -1.92 12.35
C LYS A 239 -4.66 -3.03 12.21
N HIS A 240 -4.73 -3.53 10.98
CA HIS A 240 -5.56 -4.68 10.65
C HIS A 240 -5.02 -5.99 11.25
N LEU A 241 -3.70 -6.09 11.42
CA LEU A 241 -3.00 -7.18 12.11
C LEU A 241 -2.56 -6.77 13.52
N SER A 242 -2.18 -7.76 14.33
CA SER A 242 -1.87 -7.59 15.75
C SER A 242 -0.78 -6.55 16.02
N LEU A 243 -1.02 -5.72 17.05
CA LEU A 243 -0.08 -4.68 17.50
C LEU A 243 0.96 -5.30 18.44
N THR A 244 2.24 -5.18 18.12
CA THR A 244 3.33 -5.46 19.06
C THR A 244 3.72 -4.20 19.83
N GLU A 245 4.35 -4.35 20.99
CA GLU A 245 4.89 -3.21 21.77
C GLU A 245 5.86 -2.35 20.93
N GLU A 246 6.76 -2.98 20.18
CA GLU A 246 7.68 -2.29 19.27
C GLU A 246 6.94 -1.48 18.18
N LEU A 247 5.86 -2.05 17.63
CA LEU A 247 5.06 -1.35 16.62
C LEU A 247 4.30 -0.17 17.25
N ALA A 248 3.82 -0.32 18.48
CA ALA A 248 3.19 0.75 19.24
C ALA A 248 4.18 1.91 19.50
N GLU A 249 5.42 1.59 19.88
CA GLU A 249 6.47 2.57 20.10
C GLU A 249 6.82 3.37 18.87
N ASN A 250 6.96 2.70 17.74
CA ASN A 250 7.22 3.36 16.48
C ASN A 250 6.09 4.33 16.10
N ILE A 251 4.82 3.99 16.30
CA ILE A 251 3.69 4.89 15.97
C ILE A 251 3.74 6.16 16.82
N VAL A 252 3.96 6.05 18.13
CA VAL A 252 3.87 7.21 19.01
C VAL A 252 5.13 8.09 18.95
N SER A 253 6.29 7.50 18.67
CA SER A 253 7.56 8.24 18.53
C SER A 253 7.71 8.91 17.16
N SER A 254 7.22 8.29 16.09
CA SER A 254 7.33 8.82 14.71
C SER A 254 6.32 9.91 14.39
N VAL A 255 5.22 9.97 15.15
CA VAL A 255 4.12 10.89 14.94
C VAL A 255 4.24 12.05 15.93
N SER A 256 4.70 13.19 15.43
CA SER A 256 4.69 14.46 16.18
C SER A 256 3.28 15.04 16.38
N ALA A 257 2.23 14.28 16.04
CA ALA A 257 0.86 14.71 16.19
C ALA A 257 0.38 14.45 17.63
N ASP A 258 -0.31 15.44 18.18
CA ASP A 258 -0.85 15.37 19.54
C ASP A 258 -2.10 14.48 19.64
N ARG A 259 -2.67 14.08 18.48
CA ARG A 259 -3.94 13.35 18.40
C ARG A 259 -3.85 12.19 17.40
N ILE A 260 -3.93 10.97 17.92
CA ILE A 260 -3.87 9.73 17.12
C ILE A 260 -5.21 9.00 17.20
N VAL A 261 -5.74 8.57 16.06
CA VAL A 261 -6.82 7.60 15.95
C VAL A 261 -6.25 6.28 15.46
N ILE A 262 -6.55 5.18 16.14
CA ILE A 262 -6.14 3.84 15.73
C ILE A 262 -7.36 3.11 15.18
N VAL A 263 -7.23 2.49 14.01
CA VAL A 263 -8.27 1.66 13.41
C VAL A 263 -7.81 0.21 13.41
N CYS A 264 -8.61 -0.72 13.94
CA CYS A 264 -8.20 -2.12 14.11
C CYS A 264 -9.36 -3.13 13.99
N LYS A 265 -9.01 -4.42 14.02
CA LYS A 265 -9.98 -5.51 14.23
C LYS A 265 -10.55 -5.45 15.65
N ASP A 266 -11.79 -5.90 15.84
CA ASP A 266 -12.44 -5.91 17.16
C ASP A 266 -11.66 -6.75 18.19
N THR A 267 -11.04 -7.86 17.74
CA THR A 267 -10.22 -8.73 18.60
C THR A 267 -8.95 -8.06 19.12
N GLU A 268 -8.46 -7.02 18.43
CA GLU A 268 -7.21 -6.35 18.74
C GLU A 268 -7.40 -5.18 19.71
N GLU A 269 -8.62 -4.66 19.87
CA GLU A 269 -8.89 -3.47 20.67
C GLU A 269 -8.34 -3.58 22.10
N LYS A 270 -8.61 -4.70 22.79
CA LYS A 270 -8.16 -4.91 24.17
C LYS A 270 -6.64 -4.97 24.29
N ILE A 271 -5.98 -5.61 23.32
CA ILE A 271 -4.51 -5.73 23.30
C ILE A 271 -3.89 -4.35 23.09
N ILE A 272 -4.40 -3.59 22.11
CA ILE A 272 -3.97 -2.23 21.83
C ILE A 272 -4.14 -1.33 23.05
N VAL A 273 -5.32 -1.34 23.68
CA VAL A 273 -5.59 -0.56 24.91
C VAL A 273 -4.61 -0.92 26.04
N SER A 274 -4.32 -2.21 26.23
CA SER A 274 -3.37 -2.67 27.24
C SER A 274 -1.96 -2.12 26.99
N ILE A 275 -1.46 -2.25 25.76
CA ILE A 275 -0.13 -1.77 25.36
C ILE A 275 -0.04 -0.24 25.56
N LEU A 276 -1.03 0.50 25.10
CA LEU A 276 -1.07 1.96 25.23
C LEU A 276 -1.08 2.44 26.69
N ASN A 277 -1.76 1.69 27.57
CA ASN A 277 -1.78 2.00 29.01
C ASN A 277 -0.42 1.74 29.66
N GLN A 278 0.23 0.63 29.35
CA GLN A 278 1.57 0.30 29.88
C GLN A 278 2.62 1.34 29.49
N MET A 279 2.50 1.90 28.29
CA MET A 279 3.47 2.86 27.74
C MET A 279 3.17 4.32 28.11
N GLY A 280 2.06 4.58 28.83
CA GLY A 280 1.69 5.92 29.27
C GLY A 280 1.21 6.86 28.15
N TRP A 281 0.75 6.31 27.01
CA TRP A 281 0.42 7.10 25.81
C TRP A 281 -1.06 7.38 25.61
N LYS A 282 -1.89 7.02 26.59
CA LYS A 282 -3.33 7.27 26.57
C LYS A 282 -3.69 8.73 26.28
N SER A 283 -2.85 9.69 26.69
CA SER A 283 -3.05 11.12 26.45
C SER A 283 -2.94 11.55 24.98
N LYS A 284 -2.18 10.83 24.15
CA LYS A 284 -2.04 11.11 22.71
C LYS A 284 -3.07 10.39 21.85
N ILE A 285 -3.66 9.31 22.36
CA ILE A 285 -4.67 8.53 21.64
C ILE A 285 -6.03 9.19 21.84
N GLN A 286 -6.58 9.73 20.76
CA GLN A 286 -7.91 10.33 20.76
C GLN A 286 -9.01 9.26 20.76
N SER A 287 -8.86 8.20 19.95
CA SER A 287 -9.88 7.16 19.82
C SER A 287 -9.33 5.88 19.19
N ILE A 288 -10.01 4.77 19.48
CA ILE A 288 -9.82 3.48 18.79
C ILE A 288 -11.12 3.16 18.05
N VAL A 289 -11.01 2.89 16.76
CA VAL A 289 -12.10 2.56 15.85
C VAL A 289 -11.97 1.09 15.46
N THR A 290 -12.94 0.26 15.79
CA THR A 290 -12.93 -1.15 15.40
C THR A 290 -13.58 -1.35 14.03
N GLU A 291 -13.43 -2.55 13.47
CA GLU A 291 -14.13 -2.96 12.26
C GLU A 291 -15.65 -2.91 12.41
N SER A 292 -16.20 -3.28 13.57
CA SER A 292 -17.63 -3.11 13.82
C SER A 292 -18.08 -1.65 13.70
N HIS A 293 -17.26 -0.69 14.15
CA HIS A 293 -17.54 0.73 13.93
C HIS A 293 -17.56 1.08 12.44
N LEU A 294 -16.58 0.60 11.67
CA LEU A 294 -16.53 0.83 10.22
C LEU A 294 -17.74 0.25 9.50
N LEU A 295 -18.10 -1.00 9.79
CA LEU A 295 -19.29 -1.66 9.21
C LEU A 295 -20.55 -0.84 9.50
N ALA A 296 -20.76 -0.44 10.76
CA ALA A 296 -21.91 0.36 11.15
C ALA A 296 -21.93 1.75 10.48
N TRP A 297 -20.78 2.39 10.30
CA TRP A 297 -20.69 3.70 9.64
C TRP A 297 -20.86 3.61 8.12
N TYR A 298 -20.36 2.55 7.49
CA TYR A 298 -20.63 2.26 6.09
C TYR A 298 -22.13 2.04 5.84
N GLU A 299 -22.81 1.26 6.69
CA GLU A 299 -24.28 1.10 6.60
C GLU A 299 -25.02 2.45 6.69
N LYS A 300 -24.60 3.32 7.62
CA LYS A 300 -25.17 4.68 7.73
C LYS A 300 -24.85 5.55 6.51
N ALA A 301 -23.65 5.47 5.97
CA ALA A 301 -23.22 6.25 4.81
C ALA A 301 -23.92 5.79 3.51
N LEU A 302 -24.14 4.49 3.35
CA LEU A 302 -24.69 3.91 2.12
C LEU A 302 -26.24 3.84 2.14
N ARG A 303 -26.85 3.58 3.30
CA ARG A 303 -28.30 3.33 3.42
C ARG A 303 -28.99 4.16 4.49
N GLY A 304 -28.25 4.98 5.23
CA GLY A 304 -28.83 5.88 6.23
C GLY A 304 -29.46 7.14 5.63
N LYS A 305 -29.91 8.04 6.52
CA LYS A 305 -30.63 9.28 6.19
C LYS A 305 -29.95 10.15 5.11
N TYR A 306 -28.61 10.16 5.09
CA TYR A 306 -27.81 11.00 4.19
C TYR A 306 -27.15 10.20 3.06
N ALA A 307 -27.65 9.00 2.76
CA ALA A 307 -27.13 8.11 1.73
C ALA A 307 -27.01 8.74 0.33
N LYS A 308 -27.94 9.63 -0.01
CA LYS A 308 -27.91 10.35 -1.30
C LYS A 308 -26.73 11.31 -1.44
N THR A 309 -26.22 11.83 -0.31
CA THR A 309 -25.12 12.79 -0.29
C THR A 309 -23.78 12.11 -0.08
N ILE A 310 -23.73 11.09 0.79
CA ILE A 310 -22.48 10.48 1.25
C ILE A 310 -22.17 9.18 0.49
N GLY A 311 -23.18 8.36 0.21
CA GLY A 311 -22.98 6.99 -0.27
C GLY A 311 -22.22 6.91 -1.60
N ASP A 312 -22.64 7.69 -2.59
CA ASP A 312 -22.00 7.70 -3.92
C ASP A 312 -20.56 8.23 -3.83
N LYS A 313 -20.30 9.19 -2.92
CA LYS A 313 -18.95 9.71 -2.67
C LYS A 313 -18.04 8.66 -2.04
N VAL A 314 -18.54 7.90 -1.05
CA VAL A 314 -17.78 6.82 -0.41
C VAL A 314 -17.40 5.75 -1.43
N LEU A 315 -18.35 5.29 -2.25
CA LEU A 315 -18.09 4.28 -3.27
C LEU A 315 -17.15 4.80 -4.37
N LYS A 316 -17.29 6.06 -4.78
CA LYS A 316 -16.36 6.68 -5.71
C LYS A 316 -14.93 6.71 -5.16
N ASN A 317 -14.76 7.21 -3.93
CA ASN A 317 -13.45 7.23 -3.27
C ASN A 317 -12.86 5.82 -3.17
N LEU A 318 -13.68 4.81 -2.85
CA LEU A 318 -13.24 3.42 -2.76
C LEU A 318 -12.70 2.91 -4.10
N THR A 319 -13.46 3.12 -5.18
CA THR A 319 -13.08 2.74 -6.54
C THR A 319 -11.83 3.46 -7.02
N ASP A 320 -11.77 4.79 -6.88
CA ASP A 320 -10.63 5.61 -7.31
C ASP A 320 -9.35 5.17 -6.60
N GLU A 321 -9.41 4.95 -5.28
CA GLU A 321 -8.24 4.61 -4.47
C GLU A 321 -7.74 3.17 -4.69
N ILE A 322 -8.64 2.24 -5.04
CA ILE A 322 -8.25 0.91 -5.50
C ILE A 322 -7.53 1.02 -6.85
N GLN A 323 -8.05 1.80 -7.80
CA GLN A 323 -7.41 1.98 -9.10
C GLN A 323 -6.02 2.63 -9.00
N VAL A 324 -5.87 3.64 -8.13
CA VAL A 324 -4.57 4.27 -7.86
C VAL A 324 -3.58 3.28 -7.23
N GLU A 325 -4.05 2.43 -6.31
CA GLU A 325 -3.18 1.46 -5.63
C GLU A 325 -2.83 0.25 -6.51
N PHE A 326 -3.73 -0.13 -7.42
CA PHE A 326 -3.66 -1.32 -8.26
C PHE A 326 -3.96 -0.98 -9.74
N PRO A 327 -3.07 -0.24 -10.42
CA PRO A 327 -3.35 0.32 -11.75
C PRO A 327 -3.28 -0.66 -12.92
N ALA A 328 -2.75 -1.88 -12.73
CA ALA A 328 -2.57 -2.84 -13.83
C ALA A 328 -3.88 -3.49 -14.35
N THR A 329 -5.06 -3.00 -13.94
CA THR A 329 -6.38 -3.56 -14.30
C THR A 329 -6.73 -3.39 -15.77
N ASP A 330 -6.06 -2.50 -16.51
CA ASP A 330 -6.27 -2.36 -17.96
C ASP A 330 -5.51 -3.42 -18.81
N ASN A 331 -4.64 -4.27 -18.22
CA ASN A 331 -3.98 -5.46 -18.81
C ASN A 331 -3.21 -5.32 -20.16
N LYS A 332 -3.37 -4.24 -20.95
CA LYS A 332 -2.87 -4.12 -22.33
C LYS A 332 -1.34 -4.10 -22.42
N GLU A 333 -0.69 -3.25 -21.64
CA GLU A 333 0.77 -3.13 -21.62
C GLU A 333 1.43 -4.44 -21.14
N PHE A 334 0.82 -5.09 -20.15
CA PHE A 334 1.28 -6.38 -19.67
C PHE A 334 1.18 -7.46 -20.75
N LEU A 335 0.04 -7.57 -21.44
CA LEU A 335 -0.12 -8.54 -22.53
C LEU A 335 0.84 -8.30 -23.69
N LYS A 336 1.14 -7.04 -24.00
CA LYS A 336 2.16 -6.67 -25.01
C LYS A 336 3.55 -7.13 -24.57
N PHE A 337 3.93 -6.90 -23.31
CA PHE A 337 5.19 -7.36 -22.75
C PHE A 337 5.35 -8.88 -22.83
N ILE A 338 4.33 -9.64 -22.41
CA ILE A 338 4.32 -11.11 -22.45
C ILE A 338 4.58 -11.61 -23.88
N LYS A 339 3.90 -11.02 -24.88
CA LYS A 339 4.09 -11.37 -26.30
C LYS A 339 5.48 -11.00 -26.82
N GLN A 340 5.98 -9.82 -26.46
CA GLN A 340 7.33 -9.37 -26.88
C GLN A 340 8.43 -10.27 -26.35
N ARG A 341 8.27 -10.77 -25.11
CA ARG A 341 9.22 -11.72 -24.50
C ARG A 341 8.98 -13.17 -24.93
N GLY A 342 7.92 -13.44 -25.70
CA GLY A 342 7.55 -14.78 -26.19
C GLY A 342 7.03 -15.73 -25.12
N TYR A 343 6.67 -15.21 -23.94
CA TYR A 343 6.22 -16.02 -22.81
C TYR A 343 4.82 -16.62 -23.02
N ASP A 344 4.02 -16.04 -23.92
CA ASP A 344 2.70 -16.55 -24.32
C ASP A 344 2.74 -17.93 -24.99
N LYS A 345 3.91 -18.31 -25.54
CA LYS A 345 4.09 -19.57 -26.28
C LYS A 345 4.74 -20.67 -25.43
N LEU A 346 5.18 -20.35 -24.22
CA LEU A 346 5.89 -21.29 -23.35
C LEU A 346 4.88 -22.06 -22.50
N THR A 347 4.93 -23.39 -22.59
CA THR A 347 4.13 -24.30 -21.76
C THR A 347 5.01 -25.42 -21.22
N ASP A 348 4.86 -25.74 -19.95
CA ASP A 348 5.56 -26.85 -19.29
C ASP A 348 4.65 -27.39 -18.19
N LYS A 349 4.67 -28.71 -17.95
CA LYS A 349 3.80 -29.32 -16.93
C LYS A 349 4.19 -28.93 -15.51
N ASN A 350 5.46 -28.59 -15.29
CA ASN A 350 6.03 -28.29 -13.99
C ASN A 350 6.14 -26.79 -13.74
N TRP A 351 5.96 -25.93 -14.75
CA TRP A 351 6.09 -24.48 -14.64
C TRP A 351 4.84 -23.77 -15.13
#